data_AF-D8LY76-F1
#
_entry.id   AF-D8LY76-F1
#
_cell.length_a   1.000
_cell.length_b   1.000
_cell.length_c   1.000
_cell.angle_alpha   90.00
_cell.angle_beta   90.00
_cell.angle_gamma   90.00
#
_symmetry.space_group_name_H-M   'P 1'
#
loop_
_entity.id
_entity.type
_entity.pdbx_description
1 polymer ?
#
loop_
_entity_poly.entity_id
_entity_poly.type
_entity_poly.pdbx_seq_one_letter_code
_entity_poly.pdbx_strand_id
1 'polypeptide(L)'
;MAYQRNEKENCNENTKVDMSNIRRCSWIRMKLTRLYKYCEAYGSIIAYYGASFGALFAAVIVTVLNEFEGGCKYPYLSEVARSGFGWLSFLVGTGIGWIPWIIFAFDYYRVFTLFGMTVTEPKRKRRYLLSQKFQLVFSIIAAIGMHGVAFFDMGNYPLTHEMCVVLFACPLNLQYMFNFYEMIRYGNQKDGRKIFFKFMLLFCSLGGIILFTLLGRIEDCKSVVMSMEECFQLTSEEQCFFYQDRYNDGWTIIRNYPRCRVMHFWRGLSEYVCVLSSAMYLCSCLRDMGFCQQIRLFSAICRLSMRSCAISLLPAQLRVCNVALVILWLVCLILYEEEFFYKMGEDKKPYSRNDWVRVILCGLILGGILGYNLYCVRCYVIGMELLLPLNWCIYCIVGSGFHLLEFFLTAIYRPNDLCFDSFLVNQSVYYVMTTTGGIMEFLIEYYFFPLWKQNQIVILLGLFLTVLGIALRAAAEVQMGTNFTHLIRTEHVNSHELVTSGIYALLRHPSYTGWFYYCVGREMILCNPLCVVISALVNWGLLYFRIPFEEKYLMSFFPEYEEYRKHTYILIPFLPNSKS
;
A
#
# COMPACT_ATOMS: atom_id res chain seq x y z
N MET A 1 -49.42 -38.35 29.11
CA MET A 1 -50.39 -37.82 28.12
C MET A 1 -51.53 -37.04 28.82
N ALA A 2 -51.21 -36.05 29.68
CA ALA A 2 -52.23 -35.22 30.33
C ALA A 2 -51.86 -33.72 30.39
N TYR A 3 -50.79 -33.30 29.70
CA TYR A 3 -50.33 -31.90 29.67
C TYR A 3 -50.52 -31.22 28.29
N GLN A 4 -51.06 -31.94 27.29
CA GLN A 4 -51.25 -31.42 25.93
C GLN A 4 -52.72 -31.18 25.54
N ARG A 5 -53.67 -31.25 26.49
CA ARG A 5 -55.10 -31.07 26.21
C ARG A 5 -55.65 -29.67 26.53
N ASN A 6 -54.99 -28.87 27.36
CA ASN A 6 -55.55 -27.58 27.82
C ASN A 6 -55.26 -26.37 26.92
N GLU A 7 -54.45 -26.49 25.85
CA GLU A 7 -54.18 -25.36 24.94
C GLU A 7 -55.07 -25.33 23.69
N LYS A 8 -55.97 -26.32 23.51
CA LYS A 8 -56.81 -26.40 22.30
C LYS A 8 -58.19 -25.72 22.41
N GLU A 9 -58.59 -25.22 23.58
CA GLU A 9 -59.94 -24.67 23.78
C GLU A 9 -60.03 -23.13 23.81
N ASN A 10 -58.92 -22.39 23.72
CA ASN A 10 -58.93 -20.91 23.82
C ASN A 10 -58.63 -20.14 22.53
N CYS A 11 -58.63 -20.78 21.36
CA CYS A 11 -58.49 -20.10 20.07
C CYS A 11 -59.78 -20.16 19.26
N ASN A 12 -60.86 -19.61 19.81
CA ASN A 12 -62.06 -19.30 19.07
C ASN A 12 -62.50 -17.88 19.43
N GLU A 13 -61.75 -16.88 18.97
CA GLU A 13 -62.29 -15.53 18.88
C GLU A 13 -61.59 -14.71 17.79
N ASN A 14 -62.43 -14.10 16.96
CA ASN A 14 -62.12 -13.35 15.76
C ASN A 14 -61.06 -12.25 15.99
N THR A 15 -59.83 -12.49 15.54
CA THR A 15 -58.92 -11.42 15.13
C THR A 15 -58.32 -11.80 13.79
N LYS A 16 -58.76 -11.15 12.71
CA LYS A 16 -58.05 -11.15 11.42
C LYS A 16 -56.71 -10.44 11.65
N VAL A 17 -55.71 -11.17 12.12
CA VAL A 17 -54.34 -10.68 12.20
C VAL A 17 -53.79 -10.63 10.78
N ASP A 18 -53.45 -9.43 10.33
CA ASP A 18 -52.89 -9.17 9.01
C ASP A 18 -51.55 -9.93 8.82
N MET A 19 -51.65 -11.12 8.21
CA MET A 19 -50.55 -12.03 7.91
C MET A 19 -49.48 -11.39 7.00
N SER A 20 -49.79 -10.30 6.30
CA SER A 20 -48.82 -9.57 5.48
C SER A 20 -47.78 -8.85 6.36
N ASN A 21 -48.22 -8.23 7.45
CA ASN A 21 -47.37 -7.53 8.41
C ASN A 21 -46.50 -8.49 9.23
N ILE A 22 -47.03 -9.67 9.61
CA ILE A 22 -46.25 -10.71 10.30
C ILE A 22 -45.17 -11.31 9.38
N ARG A 23 -45.49 -11.58 8.11
CA ARG A 23 -44.50 -12.06 7.12
C ARG A 23 -43.43 -11.01 6.83
N ARG A 24 -43.80 -9.72 6.77
CA ARG A 24 -42.86 -8.60 6.56
C ARG A 24 -41.93 -8.40 7.77
N CYS A 25 -42.46 -8.45 9.00
CA CYS A 25 -41.67 -8.45 10.23
C CYS A 25 -40.72 -9.65 10.33
N SER A 26 -41.18 -10.85 9.96
CA SER A 26 -40.35 -12.07 9.91
C SER A 26 -39.20 -11.94 8.90
N TRP A 27 -39.47 -11.41 7.71
CA TRP A 27 -38.45 -11.23 6.66
C TRP A 27 -37.40 -10.17 7.02
N ILE A 28 -37.83 -9.02 7.57
CA ILE A 28 -36.92 -7.97 8.06
C ILE A 28 -36.05 -8.53 9.20
N ARG A 29 -36.66 -9.23 10.16
CA ARG A 29 -35.94 -9.88 11.27
C ARG A 29 -34.93 -10.91 10.77
N MET A 30 -35.28 -11.72 9.77
CA MET A 30 -34.34 -12.68 9.14
C MET A 30 -33.17 -11.97 8.47
N LYS A 31 -33.40 -10.89 7.72
CA LYS A 31 -32.34 -10.10 7.09
C LYS A 31 -31.43 -9.43 8.12
N LEU A 32 -31.99 -8.81 9.15
CA LEU A 32 -31.24 -8.21 10.25
C LEU A 32 -30.41 -9.25 11.01
N THR A 33 -30.96 -10.45 11.25
CA THR A 33 -30.23 -11.54 11.91
C THR A 33 -29.06 -12.03 11.04
N ARG A 34 -29.26 -12.16 9.72
CA ARG A 34 -28.18 -12.50 8.79
C ARG A 34 -27.09 -11.42 8.75
N LEU A 35 -27.48 -10.15 8.70
CA LEU A 35 -26.54 -9.03 8.73
C LEU A 35 -25.76 -8.98 10.04
N TYR A 36 -26.43 -9.19 11.18
CA TYR A 36 -25.78 -9.26 12.49
C TYR A 36 -24.76 -10.41 12.55
N LYS A 37 -25.14 -11.60 12.09
CA LYS A 37 -24.23 -12.76 11.98
C LYS A 37 -23.05 -12.51 11.05
N TYR A 38 -23.27 -11.76 9.98
CA TYR A 38 -22.21 -11.32 9.07
C TYR A 38 -21.25 -10.33 9.75
N CYS A 39 -21.77 -9.38 10.53
CA CYS A 39 -20.96 -8.45 11.32
C CYS A 39 -20.20 -9.13 12.47
N GLU A 40 -20.76 -10.16 13.11
CA GLU A 40 -20.02 -10.99 14.09
C GLU A 40 -18.81 -11.66 13.41
N ALA A 41 -19.02 -12.24 12.23
CA ALA A 41 -17.97 -12.96 11.50
C ALA A 41 -16.93 -12.03 10.84
N TYR A 42 -17.34 -10.86 10.36
CA TYR A 42 -16.52 -10.02 9.47
C TYR A 42 -16.43 -8.56 9.89
N GLY A 43 -16.93 -8.19 11.06
CA GLY A 43 -16.99 -6.79 11.49
C GLY A 43 -15.62 -6.11 11.59
N SER A 44 -14.57 -6.82 11.96
CA SER A 44 -13.18 -6.32 11.91
C SER A 44 -12.71 -5.98 10.51
N ILE A 45 -13.14 -6.76 9.53
CA ILE A 45 -12.82 -6.56 8.11
C ILE A 45 -13.62 -5.40 7.53
N ILE A 46 -14.91 -5.31 7.88
CA ILE A 46 -15.77 -4.20 7.47
C ILE A 46 -15.26 -2.88 8.08
N ALA A 47 -14.81 -2.90 9.33
CA ALA A 47 -14.17 -1.75 9.98
C ALA A 47 -12.91 -1.31 9.22
N TYR A 48 -12.05 -2.27 8.89
CA TYR A 48 -10.83 -2.02 8.12
C TYR A 48 -11.12 -1.42 6.74
N TYR A 49 -11.96 -2.09 5.94
CA TYR A 49 -12.26 -1.66 4.59
C TYR A 49 -13.09 -0.39 4.56
N GLY A 50 -14.05 -0.21 5.49
CA GLY A 50 -14.84 1.02 5.57
C GLY A 50 -13.96 2.25 5.74
N ALA A 51 -13.08 2.24 6.74
CA ALA A 51 -12.17 3.37 6.96
C ALA A 51 -11.11 3.52 5.87
N SER A 52 -10.52 2.41 5.40
CA SER A 52 -9.45 2.46 4.41
C SER A 52 -9.97 2.88 3.04
N PHE A 53 -11.10 2.33 2.56
CA PHE A 53 -11.72 2.77 1.32
C PHE A 53 -12.26 4.19 1.42
N GLY A 54 -12.85 4.59 2.55
CA GLY A 54 -13.30 5.96 2.74
C GLY A 54 -12.17 6.98 2.60
N ALA A 55 -11.03 6.72 3.25
CA ALA A 55 -9.87 7.60 3.21
C ALA A 55 -9.16 7.60 1.84
N LEU A 56 -9.11 6.44 1.20
CA LEU A 56 -8.55 6.26 -0.14
C LEU A 56 -9.40 6.92 -1.21
N PHE A 57 -10.72 6.77 -1.12
CA PHE A 57 -11.68 7.41 -2.00
C PHE A 57 -11.67 8.93 -1.80
N ALA A 58 -11.55 9.40 -0.54
CA ALA A 58 -11.28 10.79 -0.24
C ALA A 58 -10.03 11.29 -0.98
N ALA A 59 -8.94 10.53 -0.93
CA ALA A 59 -7.70 10.89 -1.64
C ALA A 59 -7.83 10.94 -3.16
N VAL A 60 -8.53 10.00 -3.77
CA VAL A 60 -8.82 10.08 -5.22
C VAL A 60 -9.71 11.28 -5.53
N ILE A 61 -10.78 11.48 -4.77
CA ILE A 61 -11.76 12.55 -5.02
C ILE A 61 -11.15 13.93 -4.84
N VAL A 62 -10.45 14.18 -3.73
CA VAL A 62 -9.80 15.47 -3.46
C VAL A 62 -8.88 15.82 -4.62
N THR A 63 -8.15 14.82 -5.12
CA THR A 63 -7.24 15.03 -6.24
C THR A 63 -7.97 15.24 -7.58
N VAL A 64 -8.97 14.42 -7.90
CA VAL A 64 -9.73 14.51 -9.17
C VAL A 64 -10.56 15.80 -9.24
N LEU A 65 -11.11 16.23 -8.11
CA LEU A 65 -11.92 17.45 -7.99
C LEU A 65 -11.07 18.70 -7.77
N ASN A 66 -9.74 18.56 -7.63
CA ASN A 66 -8.83 19.66 -7.34
C ASN A 66 -9.28 20.46 -6.10
N GLU A 67 -9.85 19.77 -5.09
CA GLU A 67 -10.23 20.41 -3.84
C GLU A 67 -8.94 20.79 -3.11
N PHE A 68 -8.66 22.09 -3.06
CA PHE A 68 -7.40 22.59 -2.56
C PHE A 68 -7.30 22.43 -1.04
N GLU A 69 -6.72 21.31 -0.59
CA GLU A 69 -6.55 21.00 0.83
C GLU A 69 -5.18 21.42 1.35
N GLY A 70 -4.90 22.73 1.32
CA GLY A 70 -3.95 23.32 2.25
C GLY A 70 -2.52 22.75 2.26
N GLY A 71 -1.79 22.91 1.17
CA GLY A 71 -0.38 23.33 1.23
C GLY A 71 0.72 22.31 1.58
N CYS A 72 0.42 21.05 1.92
CA CYS A 72 1.48 20.04 2.11
C CYS A 72 1.78 19.29 0.80
N LYS A 73 3.06 19.26 0.38
CA LYS A 73 3.55 18.51 -0.81
C LYS A 73 3.30 16.98 -0.73
N TYR A 74 3.01 16.46 0.46
CA TYR A 74 2.69 15.05 0.75
C TYR A 74 1.58 15.00 1.81
N PRO A 75 0.30 15.18 1.44
CA PRO A 75 -0.77 15.12 2.42
C PRO A 75 -0.90 13.68 2.89
N TYR A 76 -1.02 13.52 4.19
CA TYR A 76 -1.25 12.23 4.80
C TYR A 76 -2.74 12.01 5.05
N LEU A 77 -3.14 10.80 5.46
CA LEU A 77 -4.54 10.38 5.48
C LEU A 77 -5.46 11.35 6.24
N SER A 78 -4.97 11.91 7.36
CA SER A 78 -5.68 12.92 8.15
C SER A 78 -5.66 14.34 7.59
N GLU A 79 -4.88 14.60 6.54
CA GLU A 79 -4.83 15.86 5.81
C GLU A 79 -5.86 15.90 4.67
N VAL A 80 -6.09 14.75 4.04
CA VAL A 80 -6.97 14.54 2.87
C VAL A 80 -8.48 14.44 3.21
N ALA A 81 -8.79 14.35 4.50
CA ALA A 81 -10.16 14.19 5.01
C ALA A 81 -10.66 15.44 5.73
N ARG A 82 -10.11 16.62 5.43
CA ARG A 82 -10.33 17.84 6.22
C ARG A 82 -11.51 18.68 5.74
N SER A 83 -11.89 18.60 4.47
CA SER A 83 -12.97 19.42 3.92
C SER A 83 -13.65 18.77 2.70
N GLY A 84 -14.72 19.42 2.22
CA GLY A 84 -15.34 19.08 0.93
C GLY A 84 -15.83 17.64 0.80
N PHE A 85 -15.69 17.08 -0.39
CA PHE A 85 -16.06 15.69 -0.68
C PHE A 85 -15.06 14.67 -0.12
N GLY A 86 -13.81 15.08 0.15
CA GLY A 86 -12.82 14.27 0.85
C GLY A 86 -13.26 13.89 2.27
N TRP A 87 -13.64 14.90 3.06
CA TRP A 87 -14.22 14.70 4.39
C TRP A 87 -15.47 13.80 4.36
N LEU A 88 -16.41 14.08 3.46
CA LEU A 88 -17.66 13.31 3.35
C LEU A 88 -17.38 11.84 3.04
N SER A 89 -16.43 11.57 2.14
CA SER A 89 -16.01 10.21 1.78
C SER A 89 -15.41 9.45 2.97
N PHE A 90 -14.57 10.12 3.76
CA PHE A 90 -13.99 9.55 4.96
C PHE A 90 -15.03 9.31 6.06
N LEU A 91 -15.97 10.24 6.24
CA LEU A 91 -17.09 10.12 7.18
C LEU A 91 -17.99 8.94 6.83
N VAL A 92 -18.39 8.79 5.56
CA VAL A 92 -19.20 7.66 5.12
C VAL A 92 -18.46 6.34 5.30
N GLY A 93 -17.18 6.28 4.91
CA GLY A 93 -16.38 5.08 5.04
C GLY A 93 -16.23 4.59 6.48
N THR A 94 -15.82 5.47 7.40
CA THR A 94 -15.74 5.15 8.84
C THR A 94 -17.12 4.87 9.44
N GLY A 95 -18.15 5.58 8.99
CA GLY A 95 -19.56 5.40 9.38
C GLY A 95 -20.12 4.01 9.07
N ILE A 96 -19.70 3.39 7.95
CA ILE A 96 -20.07 2.01 7.62
C ILE A 96 -19.34 1.00 8.52
N GLY A 97 -18.13 1.33 8.98
CA GLY A 97 -17.23 0.40 9.66
C GLY A 97 -17.42 0.25 11.17
N TRP A 98 -17.78 1.33 11.88
CA TRP A 98 -17.69 1.36 13.36
C TRP A 98 -18.73 0.47 14.07
N ILE A 99 -19.99 0.40 13.59
CA ILE A 99 -21.01 -0.49 14.19
C ILE A 99 -20.62 -1.97 13.99
N PRO A 100 -20.27 -2.43 12.77
CA PRO A 100 -19.74 -3.78 12.58
C PRO A 100 -18.53 -4.09 13.46
N TRP A 101 -17.63 -3.12 13.67
CA TRP A 101 -16.50 -3.29 14.58
C TRP A 101 -16.96 -3.59 16.01
N ILE A 102 -17.91 -2.81 16.54
CA ILE A 102 -18.44 -3.03 17.90
C ILE A 102 -19.08 -4.42 18.00
N ILE A 103 -19.87 -4.83 17.01
CA ILE A 103 -20.49 -6.17 16.98
C ILE A 103 -19.41 -7.26 17.01
N PHE A 104 -18.36 -7.12 16.19
CA PHE A 104 -17.21 -8.03 16.21
C PHE A 104 -16.50 -8.06 17.57
N ALA A 105 -16.33 -6.90 18.23
CA ALA A 105 -15.68 -6.83 19.54
C ALA A 105 -16.46 -7.63 20.61
N PHE A 106 -17.79 -7.58 20.58
CA PHE A 106 -18.63 -8.39 21.46
C PHE A 106 -18.52 -9.89 21.17
N ASP A 107 -18.53 -10.29 19.90
CA ASP A 107 -18.36 -11.71 19.54
C ASP A 107 -16.97 -12.23 19.90
N TYR A 108 -15.93 -11.44 19.63
CA TYR A 108 -14.56 -11.71 20.05
C TYR A 108 -14.47 -11.92 21.56
N TYR A 109 -15.01 -10.99 22.35
CA TYR A 109 -15.07 -11.11 23.81
C TYR A 109 -15.81 -12.38 24.25
N ARG A 110 -16.93 -12.73 23.61
CA ARG A 110 -17.69 -13.94 23.92
C ARG A 110 -16.88 -15.21 23.67
N VAL A 111 -16.24 -15.32 22.50
CA VAL A 111 -15.42 -16.48 22.12
C VAL A 111 -14.24 -16.66 23.07
N PHE A 112 -13.53 -15.57 23.39
CA PHE A 112 -12.35 -15.66 24.25
C PHE A 112 -12.70 -15.77 25.74
N THR A 113 -13.83 -15.26 26.20
CA THR A 113 -14.38 -15.57 27.55
C THR A 113 -14.66 -17.06 27.70
N LEU A 114 -15.25 -17.67 26.66
CA LEU A 114 -15.48 -19.10 26.61
C LEU A 114 -14.15 -19.88 26.62
N PHE A 115 -13.13 -19.44 25.87
CA PHE A 115 -11.78 -20.02 25.97
C PHE A 115 -11.22 -19.92 27.40
N GLY A 116 -11.43 -18.79 28.08
CA GLY A 116 -11.00 -18.59 29.47
C GLY A 116 -11.57 -19.60 30.47
N MET A 117 -12.70 -20.24 30.16
CA MET A 117 -13.26 -21.31 30.98
C MET A 117 -12.43 -22.60 30.95
N THR A 118 -11.57 -22.79 29.95
CA THR A 118 -10.64 -23.93 29.85
C THR A 118 -9.40 -23.78 30.72
N VAL A 119 -9.13 -22.58 31.23
CA VAL A 119 -7.99 -22.32 32.13
C VAL A 119 -8.31 -22.89 33.51
N THR A 120 -7.57 -23.92 33.91
CA THR A 120 -7.80 -24.68 35.16
C THR A 120 -7.45 -23.89 36.42
N GLU A 121 -6.36 -23.13 36.39
CA GLU A 121 -5.86 -22.41 37.56
C GLU A 121 -6.71 -21.15 37.88
N PRO A 122 -7.34 -21.04 39.08
CA PRO A 122 -8.33 -20.00 39.38
C PRO A 122 -7.79 -18.57 39.28
N LYS A 123 -6.59 -18.31 39.83
CA LYS A 123 -5.95 -16.98 39.79
C LYS A 123 -5.60 -16.56 38.37
N ARG A 124 -5.18 -17.51 37.54
CA ARG A 124 -4.83 -17.30 36.14
C ARG A 124 -6.09 -17.07 35.29
N LYS A 125 -7.15 -17.84 35.53
CA LYS A 125 -8.48 -17.64 34.91
C LYS A 125 -9.06 -16.26 35.22
N ARG A 126 -9.04 -15.82 36.48
CA ARG A 126 -9.55 -14.49 36.88
C ARG A 126 -8.81 -13.36 36.15
N ARG A 127 -7.48 -13.44 36.07
CA ARG A 127 -6.65 -12.44 35.37
C ARG A 127 -6.94 -12.40 33.87
N TYR A 128 -7.07 -13.55 33.24
CA TYR A 128 -7.43 -13.67 31.82
C TYR A 128 -8.81 -13.06 31.53
N LEU A 129 -9.84 -13.47 32.27
CA LEU A 129 -11.20 -12.95 32.08
C LEU A 129 -11.30 -11.44 32.33
N LEU A 130 -10.51 -10.91 33.26
CA LEU A 130 -10.40 -9.47 33.48
C LEU A 130 -9.76 -8.77 32.28
N SER A 131 -8.69 -9.34 31.71
CA SER A 131 -8.05 -8.80 30.51
C SER A 131 -8.97 -8.79 29.29
N GLN A 132 -9.82 -9.82 29.11
CA GLN A 132 -10.84 -9.84 28.05
C GLN A 132 -11.84 -8.68 28.17
N LYS A 133 -12.24 -8.32 29.39
CA LYS A 133 -13.13 -7.16 29.61
C LYS A 133 -12.45 -5.85 29.23
N PHE A 134 -11.17 -5.69 29.58
CA PHE A 134 -10.40 -4.51 29.15
C PHE A 134 -10.26 -4.43 27.64
N GLN A 135 -9.96 -5.55 26.96
CA GLN A 135 -9.88 -5.59 25.50
C GLN A 135 -11.20 -5.22 24.81
N LEU A 136 -12.35 -5.66 25.34
CA LEU A 136 -13.67 -5.25 24.85
C LEU A 136 -13.85 -3.73 24.96
N VAL A 137 -13.58 -3.17 26.14
CA VAL A 137 -13.70 -1.72 26.38
C VAL A 137 -12.79 -0.94 25.45
N PHE A 138 -11.53 -1.34 25.33
CA PHE A 138 -10.58 -0.68 24.42
C PHE A 138 -11.02 -0.75 22.96
N SER A 139 -11.55 -1.88 22.51
CA SER A 139 -12.04 -2.02 21.13
C SER A 139 -13.25 -1.14 20.85
N ILE A 140 -14.15 -0.96 21.82
CA ILE A 140 -15.32 -0.08 21.68
C ILE A 140 -14.88 1.39 21.64
N ILE A 141 -14.00 1.80 22.56
CA ILE A 141 -13.47 3.17 22.58
C ILE A 141 -12.74 3.46 21.26
N ALA A 142 -11.94 2.52 20.76
CA ALA A 142 -11.24 2.67 19.50
C ALA A 142 -12.20 2.83 18.31
N ALA A 143 -13.26 2.03 18.24
CA ALA A 143 -14.27 2.12 17.17
C ALA A 143 -15.00 3.48 17.17
N ILE A 144 -15.38 3.97 18.36
CA ILE A 144 -16.02 5.27 18.53
C ILE A 144 -15.03 6.39 18.19
N GLY A 145 -13.80 6.30 18.70
CA GLY A 145 -12.73 7.26 18.43
C GLY A 145 -12.49 7.41 16.93
N MET A 146 -12.41 6.30 16.19
CA MET A 146 -12.20 6.31 14.73
C MET A 146 -13.31 7.06 13.99
N HIS A 147 -14.58 6.83 14.36
CA HIS A 147 -15.68 7.56 13.74
C HIS A 147 -15.70 9.04 14.17
N GLY A 148 -15.32 9.32 15.42
CA GLY A 148 -15.15 10.67 15.94
C GLY A 148 -14.10 11.48 15.16
N VAL A 149 -12.98 10.86 14.76
CA VAL A 149 -11.95 11.49 13.92
C VAL A 149 -12.53 11.95 12.58
N ALA A 150 -13.48 11.20 12.01
CA ALA A 150 -14.13 11.59 10.75
C ALA A 150 -15.27 12.60 10.97
N PHE A 151 -15.95 12.55 12.12
CA PHE A 151 -17.07 13.42 12.42
C PHE A 151 -16.61 14.84 12.80
N PHE A 152 -15.61 14.94 13.67
CA PHE A 152 -15.01 16.22 14.07
C PHE A 152 -13.86 16.52 13.12
N ASP A 153 -14.12 17.35 12.11
CA ASP A 153 -13.08 17.75 11.18
C ASP A 153 -12.02 18.62 11.87
N MET A 154 -10.78 18.49 11.40
CA MET A 154 -9.64 19.22 11.97
C MET A 154 -9.72 20.74 11.71
N GLY A 155 -10.50 21.18 10.72
CA GLY A 155 -10.66 22.58 10.37
C GLY A 155 -11.50 23.35 11.39
N ASN A 156 -12.67 22.82 11.75
CA ASN A 156 -13.61 23.45 12.66
C ASN A 156 -13.39 23.03 14.12
N TYR A 157 -12.93 21.80 14.37
CA TYR A 157 -12.84 21.22 15.71
C TYR A 157 -11.47 20.56 15.98
N PRO A 158 -10.35 21.29 15.88
CA PRO A 158 -9.00 20.70 15.96
C PRO A 158 -8.70 19.99 17.29
N LEU A 159 -9.11 20.56 18.42
CA LEU A 159 -8.90 19.97 19.74
C LEU A 159 -9.70 18.68 19.93
N THR A 160 -10.97 18.69 19.51
CA THR A 160 -11.85 17.52 19.60
C THR A 160 -11.36 16.41 18.68
N HIS A 161 -10.92 16.76 17.46
CA HIS A 161 -10.31 15.83 16.52
C HIS A 161 -9.07 15.15 17.13
N GLU A 162 -8.15 15.92 17.72
CA GLU A 162 -6.95 15.37 18.38
C GLU A 162 -7.33 14.41 19.52
N MET A 163 -8.32 14.76 20.34
CA MET A 163 -8.85 13.86 21.37
C MET A 163 -9.42 12.58 20.77
N CYS A 164 -10.17 12.64 19.67
CA CYS A 164 -10.69 11.46 18.98
C CYS A 164 -9.57 10.57 18.42
N VAL A 165 -8.48 11.15 17.92
CA VAL A 165 -7.28 10.40 17.48
C VAL A 165 -6.66 9.64 18.66
N VAL A 166 -6.55 10.27 19.82
CA VAL A 166 -6.04 9.62 21.04
C VAL A 166 -6.97 8.49 21.50
N LEU A 167 -8.28 8.72 21.50
CA LEU A 167 -9.30 7.71 21.83
C LEU A 167 -9.31 6.55 20.83
N PHE A 168 -8.91 6.78 19.58
CA PHE A 168 -8.72 5.73 18.60
C PHE A 168 -7.42 4.95 18.86
N ALA A 169 -6.28 5.63 18.80
CA ALA A 169 -4.98 4.98 18.66
C ALA A 169 -4.47 4.32 19.96
N CYS A 170 -4.66 4.98 21.11
CA CYS A 170 -4.13 4.49 22.40
C CYS A 170 -4.86 3.22 22.88
N PRO A 171 -6.21 3.20 22.98
CA PRO A 171 -6.94 1.99 23.34
C PRO A 171 -6.67 0.83 22.37
N LEU A 172 -6.60 1.11 21.08
CA LEU A 172 -6.35 0.08 20.06
C LEU A 172 -4.98 -0.60 20.24
N ASN A 173 -3.92 0.19 20.45
CA ASN A 173 -2.59 -0.36 20.69
C ASN A 173 -2.51 -1.10 22.02
N LEU A 174 -3.15 -0.61 23.08
CA LEU A 174 -3.26 -1.32 24.36
C LEU A 174 -3.95 -2.68 24.18
N GLN A 175 -5.06 -2.72 23.44
CA GLN A 175 -5.74 -3.96 23.10
C GLN A 175 -4.79 -4.96 22.42
N TYR A 176 -3.98 -4.50 21.46
CA TYR A 176 -3.01 -5.36 20.77
C TYR A 176 -1.92 -5.88 21.70
N MET A 177 -1.41 -5.06 22.62
CA MET A 177 -0.44 -5.50 23.62
C MET A 177 -1.00 -6.61 24.53
N PHE A 178 -2.23 -6.42 25.04
CA PHE A 178 -2.91 -7.45 25.84
C PHE A 178 -3.11 -8.74 25.04
N ASN A 179 -3.61 -8.61 23.81
CA ASN A 179 -3.82 -9.75 22.92
C ASN A 179 -2.52 -10.52 22.62
N PHE A 180 -1.42 -9.81 22.35
CA PHE A 180 -0.11 -10.40 22.07
C PHE A 180 0.42 -11.16 23.30
N TYR A 181 0.36 -10.53 24.47
CA TYR A 181 0.75 -11.15 25.74
C TYR A 181 -0.08 -12.42 26.01
N GLU A 182 -1.38 -12.37 25.78
CA GLU A 182 -2.26 -13.51 26.04
C GLU A 182 -2.03 -14.67 25.08
N MET A 183 -1.78 -14.38 23.81
CA MET A 183 -1.44 -15.41 22.82
C MET A 183 -0.22 -16.23 23.25
N ILE A 184 0.82 -15.56 23.78
CA ILE A 184 2.03 -16.20 24.29
C ILE A 184 1.70 -16.94 25.60
N ARG A 185 1.10 -16.24 26.57
CA ARG A 185 0.99 -16.75 27.94
C ARG A 185 -0.12 -17.77 28.13
N TYR A 186 -1.28 -17.60 27.51
CA TYR A 186 -2.46 -18.46 27.68
C TYR A 186 -2.71 -19.34 26.46
N GLY A 187 -2.46 -18.83 25.25
CA GLY A 187 -2.57 -19.61 24.01
C GLY A 187 -1.45 -20.62 23.80
N ASN A 188 -0.35 -20.53 24.57
CA ASN A 188 0.86 -21.36 24.43
C ASN A 188 1.36 -21.43 22.98
N GLN A 189 1.27 -20.31 22.26
CA GLN A 189 1.68 -20.24 20.87
C GLN A 189 3.20 -20.43 20.79
N LYS A 190 3.65 -21.43 20.03
CA LYS A 190 5.08 -21.76 19.85
C LYS A 190 5.61 -21.46 18.46
N ASP A 191 4.74 -21.15 17.50
CA ASP A 191 5.16 -20.79 16.16
C ASP A 191 5.86 -19.41 16.15
N GLY A 192 7.19 -19.45 16.03
CA GLY A 192 8.03 -18.26 15.99
C GLY A 192 7.69 -17.30 14.84
N ARG A 193 7.19 -17.81 13.70
CA ARG A 193 6.77 -16.96 12.57
C ARG A 193 5.55 -16.14 12.93
N LYS A 194 4.57 -16.75 13.58
CA LYS A 194 3.34 -16.06 14.01
C LYS A 194 3.62 -15.05 15.13
N ILE A 195 4.50 -15.38 16.07
CA ILE A 195 4.94 -14.46 17.13
C ILE A 195 5.64 -13.25 16.52
N PHE A 196 6.66 -13.48 15.69
CA PHE A 196 7.41 -12.41 15.03
C PHE A 196 6.50 -11.50 14.19
N PHE A 197 5.56 -12.09 13.44
CA PHE A 197 4.63 -11.33 12.62
C PHE A 197 3.73 -10.40 13.44
N LYS A 198 3.11 -10.90 14.51
CA LYS A 198 2.28 -10.05 15.39
C LYS A 198 3.10 -8.99 16.13
N PHE A 199 4.33 -9.34 16.53
CA PHE A 199 5.26 -8.38 17.12
C PHE A 199 5.58 -7.25 16.14
N MET A 200 5.90 -7.56 14.88
CA MET A 200 6.16 -6.56 13.85
C MET A 200 4.95 -5.65 13.62
N LEU A 201 3.73 -6.21 13.53
CA LEU A 201 2.52 -5.39 13.37
C LEU A 201 2.28 -4.44 14.56
N LEU A 202 2.47 -4.94 15.78
CA LEU A 202 2.37 -4.13 16.99
C LEU A 202 3.45 -3.03 17.02
N PHE A 203 4.69 -3.38 16.67
CA PHE A 203 5.81 -2.45 16.61
C PHE A 203 5.60 -1.36 15.56
N CYS A 204 5.14 -1.71 14.36
CA CYS A 204 4.86 -0.74 13.30
C CYS A 204 3.63 0.13 13.60
N SER A 205 2.59 -0.43 14.24
CA SER A 205 1.43 0.34 14.72
C SER A 205 1.85 1.38 15.77
N LEU A 206 2.53 0.93 16.84
CA LEU A 206 2.96 1.80 17.93
C LEU A 206 4.06 2.78 17.50
N GLY A 207 5.04 2.31 16.75
CA GLY A 207 6.13 3.13 16.23
C GLY A 207 5.63 4.17 15.24
N GLY A 208 4.70 3.80 14.35
CA GLY A 208 4.09 4.72 13.40
C GLY A 208 3.31 5.83 14.08
N ILE A 209 2.48 5.53 15.10
CA ILE A 209 1.76 6.58 15.82
C ILE A 209 2.69 7.48 16.63
N ILE A 210 3.70 6.92 17.31
CA ILE A 210 4.69 7.72 18.06
C ILE A 210 5.45 8.64 17.11
N LEU A 211 5.95 8.12 15.99
CA LEU A 211 6.70 8.90 15.01
C LEU A 211 5.83 9.98 14.37
N PHE A 212 4.57 9.66 14.04
CA PHE A 212 3.59 10.65 13.56
C PHE A 212 3.38 11.78 14.56
N THR A 213 3.21 11.48 15.85
CA THR A 213 3.03 12.48 16.91
C THR A 213 4.28 13.30 17.16
N LEU A 214 5.47 12.68 17.20
CA LEU A 214 6.74 13.37 17.42
C LEU A 214 7.07 14.33 16.27
N LEU A 215 6.89 13.88 15.03
CA LEU A 215 7.03 14.76 13.86
C LEU A 215 5.99 15.88 13.91
N GLY A 216 4.76 15.63 14.35
CA GLY A 216 3.76 16.70 14.54
C GLY A 216 4.13 17.79 15.57
N ARG A 217 5.14 17.59 16.42
CA ARG A 217 5.53 18.53 17.49
C ARG A 217 6.60 19.54 17.08
N ILE A 218 7.28 19.36 15.95
CA ILE A 218 8.29 20.30 15.46
C ILE A 218 7.59 21.62 15.07
N GLU A 219 7.91 22.70 15.78
CA GLU A 219 7.16 23.97 15.76
C GLU A 219 7.31 24.75 14.44
N ASP A 220 8.47 24.65 13.79
CA ASP A 220 8.80 25.41 12.57
C ASP A 220 8.01 24.99 11.31
N CYS A 221 7.16 23.97 11.41
CA CYS A 221 6.46 23.34 10.27
C CYS A 221 4.95 23.13 10.51
N LYS A 222 4.34 23.83 11.48
CA LYS A 222 2.88 23.76 11.74
C LYS A 222 2.13 24.79 10.91
N SER A 223 0.90 24.50 10.47
CA SER A 223 0.03 25.52 9.88
C SER A 223 -0.17 26.68 10.86
N VAL A 224 0.18 27.91 10.46
CA VAL A 224 0.03 29.10 11.29
C VAL A 224 -1.04 30.01 10.70
N VAL A 225 -1.94 30.47 11.56
CA VAL A 225 -2.84 31.59 11.25
C VAL A 225 -2.04 32.86 11.49
N MET A 226 -1.86 33.65 10.44
CA MET A 226 -1.04 34.85 10.47
C MET A 226 -1.76 36.01 9.80
N SER A 227 -1.33 37.23 10.07
CA SER A 227 -1.92 38.38 9.39
C SER A 227 -1.59 38.36 7.90
N MET A 228 -2.43 38.97 7.08
CA MET A 228 -2.15 39.13 5.65
C MET A 228 -0.80 39.83 5.40
N GLU A 229 -0.43 40.78 6.27
CA GLU A 229 0.83 41.51 6.20
C GLU A 229 2.05 40.60 6.45
N GLU A 230 1.97 39.70 7.44
CA GLU A 230 3.00 38.68 7.67
C GLU A 230 3.09 37.68 6.52
N CYS A 231 1.96 37.34 5.89
CA CYS A 231 1.92 36.44 4.75
C CYS A 231 2.61 37.02 3.51
N PHE A 232 2.38 38.30 3.20
CA PHE A 232 3.00 38.97 2.06
C PHE A 232 4.52 39.04 2.19
N GLN A 233 5.07 38.99 3.41
CA GLN A 233 6.52 38.90 3.61
C GLN A 233 7.10 37.50 3.34
N LEU A 234 6.25 36.46 3.32
CA LEU A 234 6.66 35.06 3.21
C LEU A 234 6.40 34.45 1.83
N THR A 235 5.39 34.93 1.10
CA THR A 235 4.98 34.39 -0.20
C THR A 235 4.26 35.44 -1.08
N SER A 236 3.86 35.08 -2.30
CA SER A 236 3.14 35.99 -3.21
C SER A 236 1.76 36.40 -2.69
N GLU A 237 1.34 37.62 -3.02
CA GLU A 237 0.06 38.19 -2.59
C GLU A 237 -1.13 37.35 -3.04
N GLU A 238 -1.12 36.87 -4.28
CA GLU A 238 -2.15 35.99 -4.84
C GLU A 238 -2.33 34.72 -3.98
N GLN A 239 -1.22 34.14 -3.52
CA GLN A 239 -1.24 32.96 -2.68
C GLN A 239 -1.79 33.28 -1.28
N CYS A 240 -1.49 34.46 -0.73
CA CYS A 240 -2.05 34.91 0.55
C CYS A 240 -3.57 35.13 0.50
N PHE A 241 -4.05 35.82 -0.54
CA PHE A 241 -5.47 36.06 -0.76
C PHE A 241 -6.24 34.76 -1.05
N PHE A 242 -5.61 33.80 -1.72
CA PHE A 242 -6.21 32.48 -1.96
C PHE A 242 -6.53 31.72 -0.65
N TYR A 243 -5.78 31.94 0.43
CA TYR A 243 -6.01 31.32 1.75
C TYR A 243 -6.54 32.29 2.81
N GLN A 244 -7.07 33.44 2.39
CA GLN A 244 -7.66 34.40 3.31
C GLN A 244 -8.77 33.72 4.13
N ASP A 245 -8.77 33.99 5.44
CA ASP A 245 -9.79 33.46 6.34
C ASP A 245 -11.17 33.98 5.90
N ARG A 246 -12.13 33.06 5.75
CA ARG A 246 -13.49 33.35 5.30
C ARG A 246 -14.29 34.22 6.28
N TYR A 247 -13.83 34.32 7.53
CA TYR A 247 -14.50 35.07 8.59
C TYR A 247 -13.73 36.30 9.04
N ASN A 248 -12.46 36.44 8.64
CA ASN A 248 -11.60 37.53 9.09
C ASN A 248 -10.64 37.97 7.99
N ASP A 249 -11.06 38.98 7.23
CA ASP A 249 -10.36 39.50 6.05
C ASP A 249 -8.91 39.95 6.33
N GLY A 250 -8.55 40.21 7.60
CA GLY A 250 -7.18 40.57 7.99
C GLY A 250 -6.20 39.40 8.13
N TRP A 251 -6.67 38.16 8.03
CA TRP A 251 -5.89 36.96 8.37
C TRP A 251 -5.88 35.94 7.24
N THR A 252 -4.81 35.15 7.19
CA THR A 252 -4.63 34.07 6.21
C THR A 252 -4.01 32.85 6.87
N ILE A 253 -4.39 31.69 6.36
CA ILE A 253 -3.97 30.40 6.90
C ILE A 253 -2.99 29.78 5.93
N ILE A 254 -1.70 30.09 6.08
CA ILE A 254 -0.65 29.45 5.28
C ILE A 254 -0.33 28.08 5.89
N ARG A 255 -0.49 27.04 5.06
CA ARG A 255 -0.26 25.65 5.44
C ARG A 255 1.01 25.05 4.82
N ASN A 256 1.71 25.80 3.96
CA ASN A 256 2.86 25.35 3.19
C ASN A 256 4.19 25.91 3.75
N TYR A 257 5.07 25.03 4.24
CA TYR A 257 6.47 25.37 4.47
C TYR A 257 7.32 24.67 3.41
N PRO A 258 7.82 25.39 2.38
CA PRO A 258 8.72 24.82 1.38
C PRO A 258 9.95 24.15 2.00
N ARG A 259 10.34 24.57 3.22
CA ARG A 259 11.47 24.04 4.00
C ARG A 259 11.19 22.67 4.67
N CYS A 260 9.94 22.23 4.79
CA CYS A 260 9.56 21.06 5.60
C CYS A 260 9.08 19.84 4.78
N ARG A 261 9.30 19.83 3.46
CA ARG A 261 8.77 18.80 2.53
C ARG A 261 9.11 17.35 2.94
N VAL A 262 10.36 17.11 3.31
CA VAL A 262 10.86 15.78 3.72
C VAL A 262 10.15 15.32 5.00
N MET A 263 9.91 16.24 5.93
CA MET A 263 9.26 15.95 7.20
C MET A 263 7.79 15.56 7.03
N HIS A 264 7.04 16.27 6.17
CA HIS A 264 5.65 15.91 5.86
C HIS A 264 5.53 14.53 5.21
N PHE A 265 6.46 14.17 4.31
CA PHE A 265 6.53 12.81 3.74
C PHE A 265 6.69 11.74 4.84
N TRP A 266 7.66 11.89 5.72
CA TRP A 266 7.90 10.92 6.80
C TRP A 266 6.74 10.85 7.78
N ARG A 267 6.08 11.98 8.07
CA ARG A 267 4.88 12.02 8.90
C ARG A 267 3.76 11.21 8.23
N GLY A 268 3.56 11.38 6.93
CA GLY A 268 2.54 10.63 6.19
C GLY A 268 2.81 9.15 6.05
N LEU A 269 4.05 8.78 5.77
CA LEU A 269 4.47 7.38 5.76
C LEU A 269 4.25 6.73 7.13
N SER A 270 4.53 7.45 8.22
CA SER A 270 4.33 6.96 9.59
C SER A 270 2.86 6.71 9.91
N GLU A 271 1.97 7.63 9.53
CA GLU A 271 0.52 7.46 9.68
C GLU A 271 0.03 6.26 8.87
N TYR A 272 0.45 6.14 7.61
CA TYR A 272 0.07 5.04 6.74
C TYR A 272 0.50 3.68 7.31
N VAL A 273 1.78 3.55 7.69
CA VAL A 273 2.32 2.33 8.31
C VAL A 273 1.56 1.99 9.58
N CYS A 274 1.22 2.99 10.41
CA CYS A 274 0.43 2.81 11.63
C CYS A 274 -0.96 2.24 11.34
N VAL A 275 -1.73 2.90 10.47
CA VAL A 275 -3.12 2.52 10.15
C VAL A 275 -3.15 1.14 9.50
N LEU A 276 -2.25 0.88 8.54
CA LEU A 276 -2.16 -0.41 7.85
C LEU A 276 -1.78 -1.55 8.82
N SER A 277 -0.80 -1.31 9.68
CA SER A 277 -0.36 -2.32 10.65
C SER A 277 -1.45 -2.63 11.68
N SER A 278 -2.15 -1.60 12.16
CA SER A 278 -3.28 -1.75 13.09
C SER A 278 -4.41 -2.56 12.46
N ALA A 279 -4.80 -2.19 11.25
CA ALA A 279 -5.77 -2.91 10.46
C ALA A 279 -5.44 -4.39 10.26
N MET A 280 -4.20 -4.68 9.86
CA MET A 280 -3.72 -6.06 9.69
C MET A 280 -3.73 -6.83 11.01
N TYR A 281 -3.44 -6.16 12.13
CA TYR A 281 -3.52 -6.77 13.46
C TYR A 281 -4.96 -7.12 13.81
N LEU A 282 -5.92 -6.20 13.60
CA LEU A 282 -7.34 -6.43 13.84
C LEU A 282 -7.88 -7.60 13.00
N CYS A 283 -7.49 -7.68 11.72
CA CYS A 283 -7.82 -8.82 10.86
C CYS A 283 -7.18 -10.14 11.35
N SER A 284 -6.00 -10.08 11.97
CA SER A 284 -5.36 -11.27 12.56
C SER A 284 -6.15 -11.82 13.76
N CYS A 285 -6.82 -10.95 14.52
CA CYS A 285 -7.68 -11.36 15.64
C CYS A 285 -8.87 -12.21 15.18
N LEU A 286 -9.44 -11.92 13.99
CA LEU A 286 -10.46 -12.77 13.38
C LEU A 286 -9.97 -14.19 13.13
N ARG A 287 -8.73 -14.33 12.64
CA ARG A 287 -8.13 -15.65 12.40
C ARG A 287 -7.95 -16.43 13.70
N ASP A 288 -7.55 -15.76 14.77
CA ASP A 288 -7.42 -16.39 16.09
C ASP A 288 -8.78 -16.87 16.62
N MET A 289 -9.84 -16.10 16.39
CA MET A 289 -11.21 -16.48 16.73
C MET A 289 -11.64 -17.77 16.01
N GLY A 290 -11.36 -17.87 14.71
CA GLY A 290 -11.65 -19.07 13.91
C GLY A 290 -10.90 -20.31 14.40
N PHE A 291 -9.63 -20.17 14.81
CA PHE A 291 -8.85 -21.26 15.39
C PHE A 291 -9.43 -21.74 16.74
N CYS A 292 -9.80 -20.82 17.63
CA CYS A 292 -10.44 -21.16 18.90
C CYS A 292 -11.81 -21.84 18.73
N GLN A 293 -12.59 -21.41 17.73
CA GLN A 293 -13.86 -22.06 17.40
C GLN A 293 -13.65 -23.48 16.82
N GLN A 294 -12.63 -23.68 15.97
CA GLN A 294 -12.28 -25.00 15.43
C GLN A 294 -11.81 -25.99 16.51
N ILE A 295 -11.00 -25.57 17.48
CA ILE A 295 -10.60 -26.41 18.63
C ILE A 295 -11.81 -26.93 19.40
N ARG A 296 -12.84 -26.09 19.56
CA ARG A 296 -14.08 -26.47 20.24
C ARG A 296 -14.97 -27.37 19.39
N LEU A 297 -15.12 -27.08 18.09
CA LEU A 297 -15.78 -28.01 17.18
C LEU A 297 -15.11 -29.39 17.29
N PHE A 298 -13.78 -29.48 17.29
CA PHE A 298 -13.08 -30.76 17.51
C PHE A 298 -13.43 -31.45 18.84
N SER A 299 -13.57 -30.70 19.94
CA SER A 299 -14.00 -31.25 21.24
C SER A 299 -15.47 -31.69 21.31
N ALA A 300 -16.35 -31.05 20.52
CA ALA A 300 -17.78 -31.34 20.47
C ALA A 300 -18.15 -32.35 19.34
N ILE A 301 -17.29 -32.47 18.33
CA ILE A 301 -17.54 -33.16 17.04
C ILE A 301 -16.67 -34.41 16.90
N CYS A 302 -16.22 -35.01 17.99
CA CYS A 302 -15.92 -36.46 18.02
C CYS A 302 -17.16 -37.36 17.75
N ARG A 303 -18.23 -36.85 17.12
CA ARG A 303 -19.37 -37.62 16.64
C ARG A 303 -19.89 -37.28 15.23
N LEU A 304 -19.39 -36.27 14.51
CA LEU A 304 -19.91 -35.99 13.15
C LEU A 304 -18.82 -35.53 12.18
N SER A 305 -18.57 -36.37 11.17
CA SER A 305 -17.73 -36.07 10.01
C SER A 305 -18.06 -34.70 9.40
N MET A 306 -17.09 -33.79 9.40
CA MET A 306 -17.14 -32.53 8.64
C MET A 306 -16.08 -32.52 7.55
N ARG A 307 -16.39 -33.14 6.41
CA ARG A 307 -16.00 -32.60 5.10
C ARG A 307 -17.17 -31.73 4.64
N SER A 308 -16.88 -30.51 4.18
CA SER A 308 -17.82 -29.62 3.48
C SER A 308 -18.75 -28.76 4.35
N CYS A 309 -18.27 -27.61 4.86
CA CYS A 309 -19.01 -26.34 4.74
C CYS A 309 -18.18 -25.12 5.19
N ALA A 310 -18.09 -24.12 4.32
CA ALA A 310 -17.95 -22.69 4.66
C ALA A 310 -16.64 -22.12 5.26
N ILE A 311 -15.45 -22.43 4.70
CA ILE A 311 -14.22 -21.64 4.92
C ILE A 311 -13.49 -21.23 3.61
N SER A 312 -13.89 -21.73 2.44
CA SER A 312 -13.07 -21.61 1.21
C SER A 312 -13.30 -20.37 0.33
N LEU A 313 -14.36 -19.57 0.53
CA LEU A 313 -14.71 -18.49 -0.43
C LEU A 313 -14.23 -17.09 -0.06
N LEU A 314 -13.93 -16.80 1.21
CA LEU A 314 -13.61 -15.44 1.66
C LEU A 314 -12.15 -14.98 1.53
N PRO A 315 -11.10 -15.84 1.53
CA PRO A 315 -9.77 -15.31 1.29
C PRO A 315 -9.73 -14.63 -0.10
N ALA A 316 -10.55 -15.03 -1.07
CA ALA A 316 -10.65 -14.45 -2.43
C ALA A 316 -11.01 -12.96 -2.46
N GLN A 317 -11.91 -12.53 -1.58
CA GLN A 317 -12.46 -11.18 -1.64
C GLN A 317 -11.63 -10.20 -0.79
N LEU A 318 -11.05 -10.65 0.34
CA LEU A 318 -10.00 -9.90 1.03
C LEU A 318 -8.70 -9.79 0.21
N ARG A 319 -8.44 -10.77 -0.66
CA ARG A 319 -7.29 -10.85 -1.58
C ARG A 319 -7.29 -9.72 -2.62
N VAL A 320 -8.46 -9.30 -3.10
CA VAL A 320 -8.60 -8.24 -4.12
C VAL A 320 -8.60 -6.84 -3.49
N CYS A 321 -9.22 -6.67 -2.31
CA CYS A 321 -9.37 -5.36 -1.69
C CYS A 321 -8.09 -4.81 -1.03
N ASN A 322 -7.20 -5.64 -0.46
CA ASN A 322 -5.91 -5.16 0.07
C ASN A 322 -4.98 -4.67 -1.04
N VAL A 323 -5.08 -5.33 -2.17
CA VAL A 323 -4.33 -5.03 -3.38
C VAL A 323 -4.91 -3.77 -4.00
N ALA A 324 -6.23 -3.68 -4.13
CA ALA A 324 -6.91 -2.45 -4.51
C ALA A 324 -6.56 -1.26 -3.59
N LEU A 325 -6.33 -1.46 -2.29
CA LEU A 325 -5.91 -0.38 -1.38
C LEU A 325 -4.45 0.07 -1.57
N VAL A 326 -3.52 -0.85 -1.84
CA VAL A 326 -2.12 -0.50 -2.15
C VAL A 326 -2.01 0.11 -3.54
N ILE A 327 -2.73 -0.47 -4.51
CA ILE A 327 -3.01 0.08 -5.86
C ILE A 327 -3.44 1.51 -5.70
N LEU A 328 -4.55 1.73 -5.00
CA LEU A 328 -5.16 3.04 -4.99
C LEU A 328 -4.38 4.04 -4.14
N TRP A 329 -3.67 3.61 -3.09
CA TRP A 329 -2.76 4.50 -2.37
C TRP A 329 -1.62 4.97 -3.28
N LEU A 330 -1.12 4.08 -4.14
CA LEU A 330 -0.21 4.44 -5.22
C LEU A 330 -0.93 5.30 -6.28
N VAL A 331 -2.24 5.12 -6.60
CA VAL A 331 -2.98 6.14 -7.42
C VAL A 331 -2.79 7.48 -6.75
N CYS A 332 -3.14 7.57 -5.47
CA CYS A 332 -3.35 8.85 -4.82
C CYS A 332 -2.02 9.61 -4.73
N LEU A 333 -0.91 8.89 -4.52
CA LEU A 333 0.44 9.46 -4.63
C LEU A 333 0.75 10.01 -6.02
N ILE A 334 0.32 9.34 -7.09
CA ILE A 334 0.60 9.74 -8.48
C ILE A 334 -0.39 10.80 -8.98
N LEU A 335 -1.65 10.72 -8.56
CA LEU A 335 -2.71 11.71 -8.79
C LEU A 335 -2.33 13.02 -8.13
N TYR A 336 -1.80 12.99 -6.90
CA TYR A 336 -1.50 14.22 -6.16
C TYR A 336 -0.27 14.94 -6.74
N GLU A 337 0.60 14.24 -7.49
CA GLU A 337 1.62 14.90 -8.30
C GLU A 337 1.02 15.64 -9.53
N GLU A 338 -0.18 15.29 -10.00
CA GLU A 338 -0.83 15.95 -11.14
C GLU A 338 -1.09 17.46 -10.86
N GLU A 339 -1.48 17.82 -9.63
CA GLU A 339 -1.66 19.23 -9.19
C GLU A 339 -0.32 19.97 -9.01
N PHE A 340 0.74 19.23 -8.68
CA PHE A 340 2.09 19.75 -8.49
C PHE A 340 2.71 20.27 -9.80
N PHE A 341 2.36 19.67 -10.95
CA PHE A 341 2.87 20.10 -12.25
C PHE A 341 2.02 21.18 -12.92
N TYR A 342 0.74 21.28 -12.61
CA TYR A 342 -0.11 22.35 -13.14
C TYR A 342 0.32 23.74 -12.63
N LYS A 343 0.83 23.84 -11.39
CA LYS A 343 1.30 25.10 -10.78
C LYS A 343 2.78 25.45 -11.01
N MET A 344 3.62 24.52 -11.46
CA MET A 344 5.03 24.84 -11.82
C MET A 344 5.20 25.41 -13.24
N GLY A 345 4.10 25.54 -14.00
CA GLY A 345 4.12 25.93 -15.39
C GLY A 345 3.32 27.18 -15.70
N GLU A 346 3.43 28.26 -14.91
CA GLU A 346 2.91 29.54 -15.38
C GLU A 346 3.67 30.07 -16.61
N ASP A 347 4.91 29.63 -16.84
CA ASP A 347 5.67 30.07 -18.03
C ASP A 347 6.01 28.98 -19.05
N LYS A 348 5.71 27.69 -18.79
CA LYS A 348 5.89 26.60 -19.77
C LYS A 348 4.87 25.49 -19.55
N LYS A 349 3.72 25.53 -20.24
CA LYS A 349 2.79 24.39 -20.34
C LYS A 349 3.47 23.23 -21.10
N PRO A 350 3.57 22.00 -20.56
CA PRO A 350 4.03 20.88 -21.40
C PRO A 350 3.10 19.67 -21.44
N TYR A 351 1.94 19.64 -20.77
CA TYR A 351 1.09 18.43 -20.75
C TYR A 351 -0.40 18.71 -20.85
N SER A 352 -1.08 17.91 -21.67
CA SER A 352 -2.54 17.90 -21.73
C SER A 352 -3.09 17.12 -20.52
N ARG A 353 -4.32 17.42 -20.10
CA ARG A 353 -5.04 16.63 -19.06
C ARG A 353 -5.01 15.12 -19.33
N ASN A 354 -4.95 14.71 -20.60
CA ASN A 354 -4.91 13.31 -20.99
C ASN A 354 -3.56 12.63 -20.69
N ASP A 355 -2.45 13.36 -20.75
CA ASP A 355 -1.11 12.79 -20.50
C ASP A 355 -0.92 12.47 -19.03
N TRP A 356 -1.45 13.34 -18.20
CA TRP A 356 -1.46 13.24 -16.77
C TRP A 356 -2.32 12.05 -16.28
N VAL A 357 -3.53 11.89 -16.82
CA VAL A 357 -4.38 10.70 -16.59
C VAL A 357 -3.64 9.40 -16.94
N ARG A 358 -2.82 9.38 -18.00
CA ARG A 358 -2.03 8.19 -18.37
C ARG A 358 -0.95 7.85 -17.34
N VAL A 359 -0.25 8.85 -16.81
CA VAL A 359 0.78 8.68 -15.76
C VAL A 359 0.16 8.03 -14.52
N ILE A 360 -0.98 8.57 -14.08
CA ILE A 360 -1.76 8.07 -12.95
C ILE A 360 -2.22 6.65 -13.14
N LEU A 361 -2.88 6.35 -14.26
CA LEU A 361 -3.39 5.02 -14.55
C LEU A 361 -2.24 4.00 -14.63
N CYS A 362 -1.09 4.41 -15.19
CA CYS A 362 0.07 3.53 -15.30
C CYS A 362 0.63 3.16 -13.94
N GLY A 363 1.01 4.15 -13.12
CA GLY A 363 1.60 3.84 -11.83
C GLY A 363 0.60 3.22 -10.85
N LEU A 364 -0.71 3.41 -11.07
CA LEU A 364 -1.76 2.62 -10.43
C LEU A 364 -1.65 1.12 -10.69
N ILE A 365 -1.61 0.79 -11.98
CA ILE A 365 -1.59 -0.58 -12.45
C ILE A 365 -0.30 -1.25 -11.96
N LEU A 366 0.83 -0.55 -12.10
CA LEU A 366 2.13 -1.05 -11.63
C LEU A 366 2.16 -1.22 -10.11
N GLY A 367 1.68 -0.23 -9.37
CA GLY A 367 1.54 -0.29 -7.92
C GLY A 367 0.68 -1.45 -7.46
N GLY A 368 -0.30 -1.83 -8.28
CA GLY A 368 -1.13 -2.99 -8.03
C GLY A 368 -0.56 -4.32 -8.29
N ILE A 369 0.12 -4.44 -9.41
CA ILE A 369 0.88 -5.63 -9.70
C ILE A 369 1.90 -5.85 -8.56
N LEU A 370 2.56 -4.79 -8.10
CA LEU A 370 3.49 -4.86 -6.97
C LEU A 370 2.80 -5.31 -5.68
N GLY A 371 1.74 -4.61 -5.26
CA GLY A 371 0.99 -4.90 -4.03
C GLY A 371 0.36 -6.30 -4.03
N TYR A 372 -0.23 -6.72 -5.15
CA TYR A 372 -0.79 -8.07 -5.35
C TYR A 372 0.24 -9.15 -5.11
N ASN A 373 1.39 -9.01 -5.76
CA ASN A 373 2.38 -10.07 -5.73
C ASN A 373 3.15 -10.11 -4.40
N LEU A 374 3.40 -8.96 -3.75
CA LEU A 374 3.91 -8.92 -2.37
C LEU A 374 2.94 -9.64 -1.40
N TYR A 375 1.64 -9.44 -1.60
CA TYR A 375 0.63 -10.15 -0.84
C TYR A 375 0.64 -11.66 -1.14
N CYS A 376 0.78 -12.09 -2.40
CA CYS A 376 0.92 -13.51 -2.75
C CYS A 376 2.17 -14.15 -2.12
N VAL A 377 3.32 -13.46 -2.13
CA VAL A 377 4.53 -13.93 -1.43
C VAL A 377 4.25 -14.12 0.06
N ARG A 378 3.56 -13.16 0.70
CA ARG A 378 3.13 -13.29 2.10
C ARG A 378 2.26 -14.53 2.29
N CYS A 379 1.31 -14.79 1.40
CA CYS A 379 0.44 -15.97 1.45
C CYS A 379 1.21 -17.28 1.38
N TYR A 380 2.19 -17.35 0.49
CA TYR A 380 3.07 -18.51 0.35
C TYR A 380 3.87 -18.77 1.63
N VAL A 381 4.45 -17.72 2.24
CA VAL A 381 5.26 -17.84 3.47
C VAL A 381 4.45 -18.37 4.67
N ILE A 382 3.14 -18.08 4.71
CA ILE A 382 2.22 -18.60 5.74
C ILE A 382 1.60 -19.96 5.40
N GLY A 383 2.10 -20.64 4.36
CA GLY A 383 1.70 -22.00 3.99
C GLY A 383 0.42 -22.09 3.16
N MET A 384 -0.02 -21.01 2.51
CA MET A 384 -1.17 -21.06 1.59
C MET A 384 -0.70 -21.38 0.17
N GLU A 385 -1.46 -22.24 -0.51
CA GLU A 385 -1.26 -22.54 -1.93
C GLU A 385 -1.59 -21.29 -2.78
N LEU A 386 -0.69 -21.01 -3.73
CA LEU A 386 -0.84 -19.94 -4.71
C LEU A 386 -1.38 -20.49 -6.03
N LEU A 387 -2.10 -19.65 -6.78
CA LEU A 387 -2.59 -19.99 -8.12
C LEU A 387 -1.43 -20.19 -9.10
N LEU A 388 -0.38 -19.38 -8.98
CA LEU A 388 0.85 -19.43 -9.75
C LEU A 388 2.03 -19.59 -8.80
N PRO A 389 3.15 -20.19 -9.25
CA PRO A 389 4.28 -20.48 -8.38
C PRO A 389 4.98 -19.19 -7.90
N LEU A 390 5.74 -19.29 -6.80
CA LEU A 390 6.35 -18.13 -6.13
C LEU A 390 7.20 -17.26 -7.08
N ASN A 391 7.89 -17.88 -8.03
CA ASN A 391 8.71 -17.16 -9.00
C ASN A 391 7.91 -16.24 -9.94
N TRP A 392 6.65 -16.57 -10.25
CA TRP A 392 5.75 -15.63 -10.93
C TRP A 392 5.56 -14.35 -10.11
N CYS A 393 5.31 -14.50 -8.80
CA CYS A 393 5.15 -13.34 -7.93
C CYS A 393 6.43 -12.52 -7.85
N ILE A 394 7.60 -13.17 -7.73
CA ILE A 394 8.90 -12.50 -7.74
C ILE A 394 9.10 -11.73 -9.06
N TYR A 395 8.82 -12.35 -10.21
CA TYR A 395 8.92 -11.74 -11.53
C TYR A 395 8.05 -10.47 -11.65
N CYS A 396 6.80 -10.53 -11.18
CA CYS A 396 5.92 -9.37 -11.18
C CYS A 396 6.39 -8.27 -10.21
N ILE A 397 6.90 -8.62 -9.02
CA ILE A 397 7.43 -7.66 -8.03
C ILE A 397 8.62 -6.89 -8.61
N VAL A 398 9.62 -7.59 -9.14
CA VAL A 398 10.81 -6.93 -9.69
C VAL A 398 10.49 -6.15 -10.96
N GLY A 399 9.54 -6.62 -11.77
CA GLY A 399 9.06 -5.91 -12.96
C GLY A 399 8.36 -4.59 -12.62
N SER A 400 7.33 -4.64 -11.80
CA SER A 400 6.56 -3.46 -11.38
C SER A 400 7.40 -2.50 -10.53
N GLY A 401 8.22 -3.03 -9.61
CA GLY A 401 9.14 -2.24 -8.78
C GLY A 401 10.17 -1.48 -9.61
N PHE A 402 10.71 -2.09 -10.68
CA PHE A 402 11.60 -1.42 -11.62
C PHE A 402 10.93 -0.23 -12.30
N HIS A 403 9.77 -0.44 -12.94
CA HIS A 403 9.09 0.65 -13.66
C HIS A 403 8.66 1.80 -12.75
N LEU A 404 8.24 1.49 -11.52
CA LEU A 404 7.97 2.52 -10.50
C LEU A 404 9.24 3.25 -10.08
N LEU A 405 10.36 2.53 -9.88
CA LEU A 405 11.64 3.12 -9.50
C LEU A 405 12.14 4.11 -10.56
N GLU A 406 12.06 3.77 -11.85
CA GLU A 406 12.43 4.67 -12.96
C GLU A 406 11.66 5.99 -12.93
N PHE A 407 10.35 5.90 -12.71
CA PHE A 407 9.49 7.07 -12.58
C PHE A 407 9.89 7.92 -11.37
N PHE A 408 10.06 7.31 -10.19
CA PHE A 408 10.45 8.04 -8.98
C PHE A 408 11.85 8.66 -9.07
N LEU A 409 12.82 7.96 -9.64
CA LEU A 409 14.15 8.52 -9.86
C LEU A 409 14.10 9.71 -10.82
N THR A 410 13.31 9.61 -11.88
CA THR A 410 13.09 10.75 -12.79
C THR A 410 12.38 11.90 -12.08
N ALA A 411 11.35 11.65 -11.29
CA ALA A 411 10.64 12.70 -10.54
C ALA A 411 11.55 13.41 -9.52
N ILE A 412 12.46 12.67 -8.86
CA ILE A 412 13.39 13.21 -7.86
C ILE A 412 14.52 14.01 -8.51
N TYR A 413 15.19 13.44 -9.51
CA TYR A 413 16.43 14.00 -10.06
C TYR A 413 16.22 14.84 -11.33
N ARG A 414 15.11 14.64 -12.04
CA ARG A 414 14.80 15.25 -13.36
C ARG A 414 13.31 15.60 -13.49
N PRO A 415 12.74 16.40 -12.56
CA PRO A 415 11.30 16.68 -12.56
C PRO A 415 10.80 17.35 -13.85
N ASN A 416 11.67 18.09 -14.55
CA ASN A 416 11.33 18.76 -15.80
C ASN A 416 11.12 17.80 -16.99
N ASP A 417 11.66 16.57 -16.90
CA ASP A 417 11.58 15.54 -17.94
C ASP A 417 10.48 14.50 -17.64
N LEU A 418 9.71 14.71 -16.57
CA LEU A 418 8.75 13.72 -16.08
C LEU A 418 7.54 13.60 -17.02
N CYS A 419 7.32 12.38 -17.53
CA CYS A 419 6.19 12.07 -18.40
C CYS A 419 5.79 10.59 -18.29
N PHE A 420 4.78 10.16 -19.05
CA PHE A 420 4.37 8.75 -19.11
C PHE A 420 5.53 7.82 -19.51
N ASP A 421 6.39 8.25 -20.44
CA ASP A 421 7.50 7.42 -20.91
C ASP A 421 8.58 7.25 -19.84
N SER A 422 8.60 8.06 -18.77
CA SER A 422 9.50 7.89 -17.62
C SER A 422 9.28 6.59 -16.85
N PHE A 423 8.12 5.92 -17.00
CA PHE A 423 7.93 4.57 -16.45
C PHE A 423 8.69 3.49 -17.24
N LEU A 424 9.12 3.77 -18.48
CA LEU A 424 9.77 2.83 -19.40
C LEU A 424 8.98 1.53 -19.66
N VAL A 425 7.65 1.55 -19.52
CA VAL A 425 6.80 0.36 -19.77
C VAL A 425 6.79 -0.03 -21.25
N ASN A 426 6.88 0.97 -22.12
CA ASN A 426 6.86 0.88 -23.59
C ASN A 426 8.23 1.24 -24.21
N GLN A 427 9.33 1.05 -23.47
CA GLN A 427 10.66 1.54 -23.85
C GLN A 427 11.10 1.17 -25.27
N SER A 428 10.76 -0.04 -25.72
CA SER A 428 10.94 -0.45 -27.11
C SER A 428 9.97 -1.56 -27.49
N VAL A 429 9.70 -1.71 -28.79
CA VAL A 429 8.95 -2.83 -29.34
C VAL A 429 9.61 -4.16 -28.97
N TYR A 430 10.94 -4.22 -29.00
CA TYR A 430 11.71 -5.41 -28.64
C TYR A 430 11.51 -5.81 -27.17
N TYR A 431 11.55 -4.85 -26.24
CA TYR A 431 11.30 -5.09 -24.82
C TYR A 431 9.88 -5.64 -24.56
N VAL A 432 8.89 -5.06 -25.24
CA VAL A 432 7.50 -5.54 -25.15
C VAL A 432 7.39 -6.96 -25.69
N MET A 433 7.99 -7.25 -26.84
CA MET A 433 7.99 -8.59 -27.45
C MET A 433 8.69 -9.64 -26.59
N THR A 434 9.86 -9.34 -26.01
CA THR A 434 10.56 -10.29 -25.14
C THR A 434 9.79 -10.52 -23.84
N THR A 435 9.17 -9.49 -23.28
CA THR A 435 8.36 -9.60 -22.05
C THR A 435 7.08 -10.40 -22.30
N THR A 436 6.36 -10.15 -23.40
CA THR A 436 5.15 -10.92 -23.74
C THR A 436 5.49 -12.35 -24.13
N GLY A 437 6.57 -12.56 -24.89
CA GLY A 437 7.11 -13.88 -25.22
C GLY A 437 7.48 -14.69 -23.98
N GLY A 438 8.19 -14.08 -23.02
CA GLY A 438 8.57 -14.70 -21.76
C GLY A 438 7.37 -15.09 -20.90
N ILE A 439 6.34 -14.24 -20.85
CA ILE A 439 5.08 -14.59 -20.16
C ILE A 439 4.39 -15.77 -20.86
N MET A 440 4.32 -15.78 -22.19
CA MET A 440 3.70 -16.87 -22.94
C MET A 440 4.45 -18.19 -22.77
N GLU A 441 5.77 -18.19 -22.90
CA GLU A 441 6.63 -19.37 -22.66
C GLU A 441 6.41 -19.90 -21.24
N PHE A 442 6.43 -19.03 -20.24
CA PHE A 442 6.21 -19.41 -18.85
C PHE A 442 4.84 -20.09 -18.66
N LEU A 443 3.76 -19.48 -19.16
CA LEU A 443 2.41 -20.02 -18.98
C LEU A 443 2.21 -21.36 -19.69
N ILE A 444 2.73 -21.50 -20.90
CA ILE A 444 2.67 -22.75 -21.68
C ILE A 444 3.47 -23.84 -20.97
N GLU A 445 4.73 -23.56 -20.65
CA GLU A 445 5.61 -24.57 -20.04
C GLU A 445 5.22 -24.88 -18.60
N TYR A 446 4.65 -23.94 -17.84
CA TYR A 446 4.13 -24.25 -16.51
C TYR A 446 2.92 -25.19 -16.58
N TYR A 447 2.08 -25.06 -17.61
CA TYR A 447 0.95 -25.95 -17.82
C TYR A 447 1.39 -27.39 -18.15
N PHE A 448 2.38 -27.57 -19.02
CA PHE A 448 2.85 -28.89 -19.45
C PHE A 448 3.95 -29.49 -18.55
N PHE A 449 4.87 -28.65 -18.04
CA PHE A 449 6.11 -29.03 -17.36
C PHE A 449 6.37 -28.21 -16.08
N PRO A 450 5.47 -28.24 -15.08
CA PRO A 450 5.53 -27.36 -13.91
C PRO A 450 6.80 -27.53 -13.06
N LEU A 451 7.39 -28.72 -13.03
CA LEU A 451 8.58 -29.00 -12.23
C LEU A 451 9.83 -28.25 -12.72
N TRP A 452 9.97 -28.00 -14.03
CA TRP A 452 11.12 -27.28 -14.57
C TRP A 452 11.08 -25.79 -14.25
N LYS A 453 9.88 -25.25 -14.02
CA LYS A 453 9.66 -23.86 -13.58
C LYS A 453 9.98 -23.61 -12.11
N GLN A 454 10.40 -24.63 -11.37
CA GLN A 454 10.68 -24.57 -9.94
C GLN A 454 12.17 -24.78 -9.60
N ASN A 455 13.07 -24.64 -10.56
CA ASN A 455 14.50 -24.76 -10.32
C ASN A 455 15.03 -23.60 -9.46
N GLN A 456 15.22 -23.86 -8.17
CA GLN A 456 15.59 -22.85 -7.18
C GLN A 456 16.93 -22.16 -7.49
N ILE A 457 17.91 -22.89 -8.05
CA ILE A 457 19.23 -22.33 -8.37
C ILE A 457 19.08 -21.28 -9.47
N VAL A 458 18.34 -21.60 -10.53
CA VAL A 458 18.10 -20.68 -11.65
C VAL A 458 17.31 -19.46 -11.19
N ILE A 459 16.29 -19.65 -10.34
CA ILE A 459 15.49 -18.55 -9.76
C ILE A 459 16.37 -17.62 -8.92
N LEU A 460 17.23 -18.16 -8.06
CA LEU A 460 18.10 -17.36 -7.18
C LEU A 460 19.16 -16.59 -7.98
N LEU A 461 19.77 -17.23 -8.99
CA LEU A 461 20.70 -16.56 -9.89
C LEU A 461 20.00 -15.47 -10.70
N GLY A 462 18.80 -15.74 -11.22
CA GLY A 462 17.98 -14.76 -11.92
C GLY A 462 17.64 -13.57 -11.05
N LEU A 463 17.18 -13.82 -9.81
CA LEU A 463 16.89 -12.77 -8.85
C LEU A 463 18.12 -11.94 -8.50
N PHE A 464 19.28 -12.58 -8.29
CA PHE A 464 20.54 -11.89 -8.06
C PHE A 464 20.90 -10.96 -9.23
N LEU A 465 20.86 -11.46 -10.47
CA LEU A 465 21.15 -10.66 -11.67
C LEU A 465 20.15 -9.52 -11.85
N THR A 466 18.87 -9.76 -11.59
CA THR A 466 17.84 -8.71 -11.67
C THR A 466 18.06 -7.62 -10.63
N VAL A 467 18.27 -7.98 -9.37
CA VAL A 467 18.49 -6.99 -8.29
C VAL A 467 19.79 -6.22 -8.52
N LEU A 468 20.87 -6.90 -8.94
CA LEU A 468 22.11 -6.25 -9.33
C LEU A 468 21.89 -5.28 -10.49
N GLY A 469 21.15 -5.69 -11.52
CA GLY A 469 20.83 -4.85 -12.67
C GLY A 469 20.04 -3.59 -12.29
N ILE A 470 19.01 -3.74 -11.47
CA ILE A 470 18.21 -2.61 -10.92
C ILE A 470 19.11 -1.67 -10.11
N ALA A 471 19.96 -2.21 -9.23
CA ALA A 471 20.83 -1.41 -8.38
C ALA A 471 21.88 -0.64 -9.19
N LEU A 472 22.54 -1.27 -10.16
CA LEU A 472 23.50 -0.63 -11.06
C LEU A 472 22.85 0.52 -11.84
N ARG A 473 21.64 0.29 -12.35
CA ARG A 473 20.89 1.30 -13.10
C ARG A 473 20.47 2.47 -12.21
N ALA A 474 19.87 2.19 -11.06
CA ALA A 474 19.46 3.23 -10.12
C ALA A 474 20.66 4.07 -9.65
N ALA A 475 21.79 3.42 -9.33
CA ALA A 475 23.02 4.13 -8.97
C ALA A 475 23.55 5.01 -10.11
N ALA A 476 23.50 4.51 -11.35
CA ALA A 476 23.89 5.27 -12.54
C ALA A 476 23.04 6.53 -12.73
N GLU A 477 21.73 6.45 -12.48
CA GLU A 477 20.81 7.59 -12.60
C GLU A 477 20.96 8.60 -11.47
N VAL A 478 21.04 8.12 -10.23
CA VAL A 478 21.28 8.96 -9.05
C VAL A 478 22.56 9.77 -9.22
N GLN A 479 23.62 9.13 -9.72
CA GLN A 479 24.91 9.77 -9.86
C GLN A 479 24.98 10.74 -11.05
N MET A 480 24.31 10.43 -12.16
CA MET A 480 24.23 11.37 -13.28
C MET A 480 23.29 12.55 -13.01
N GLY A 481 22.27 12.37 -12.16
CA GLY A 481 21.30 13.41 -11.82
C GLY A 481 20.63 13.99 -13.07
N THR A 482 20.82 15.29 -13.29
CA THR A 482 20.31 16.06 -14.44
C THR A 482 21.02 15.78 -15.77
N ASN A 483 22.19 15.14 -15.75
CA ASN A 483 22.93 14.76 -16.96
C ASN A 483 22.38 13.47 -17.59
N PHE A 484 21.56 12.70 -16.88
CA PHE A 484 20.97 11.47 -17.40
C PHE A 484 19.79 11.75 -18.32
N THR A 485 19.70 11.04 -19.43
CA THR A 485 18.51 11.05 -20.28
C THR A 485 18.18 9.65 -20.81
N HIS A 486 16.89 9.33 -20.91
CA HIS A 486 16.43 8.06 -21.52
C HIS A 486 16.65 8.03 -23.05
N LEU A 487 16.65 9.20 -23.68
CA LEU A 487 16.98 9.40 -25.09
C LEU A 487 18.44 9.83 -25.22
N ILE A 488 19.12 9.37 -26.27
CA ILE A 488 20.49 9.79 -26.55
C ILE A 488 20.46 11.26 -26.96
N ARG A 489 21.25 12.09 -26.28
CA ARG A 489 21.43 13.49 -26.66
C ARG A 489 22.33 13.58 -27.88
N THR A 490 21.86 14.27 -28.91
CA THR A 490 22.60 14.56 -30.14
C THR A 490 23.10 16.01 -30.20
N GLU A 491 22.72 16.84 -29.23
CA GLU A 491 23.15 18.24 -29.11
C GLU A 491 23.75 18.54 -27.73
N HIS A 492 24.79 19.38 -27.71
CA HIS A 492 25.44 19.80 -26.47
C HIS A 492 24.70 21.01 -25.87
N VAL A 493 24.41 20.94 -24.58
CA VAL A 493 23.80 22.02 -23.80
C VAL A 493 24.79 22.41 -22.70
N ASN A 494 24.93 23.70 -22.40
CA ASN A 494 25.93 24.19 -21.43
C ASN A 494 25.82 23.58 -20.02
N SER A 495 24.67 23.02 -19.65
CA SER A 495 24.46 22.34 -18.37
C SER A 495 24.83 20.85 -18.38
N HIS A 496 25.26 20.30 -19.53
CA HIS A 496 25.65 18.90 -19.67
C HIS A 496 27.13 18.74 -19.32
N GLU A 497 27.40 17.95 -18.28
CA GLU A 497 28.77 17.69 -17.80
C GLU A 497 29.14 16.21 -17.92
N LEU A 498 30.43 15.96 -18.17
CA LEU A 498 30.98 14.61 -18.17
C LEU A 498 31.21 14.10 -16.75
N VAL A 499 30.40 13.12 -16.32
CA VAL A 499 30.52 12.50 -15.00
C VAL A 499 31.46 11.29 -15.05
N THR A 500 32.57 11.34 -14.32
CA THR A 500 33.62 10.29 -14.29
C THR A 500 33.92 9.72 -12.90
N SER A 501 33.20 10.16 -11.87
CA SER A 501 33.40 9.73 -10.47
C SER A 501 32.58 8.46 -10.14
N GLY A 502 32.60 7.97 -8.90
CA GLY A 502 31.70 6.92 -8.39
C GLY A 502 31.62 5.65 -9.27
N ILE A 503 30.41 5.22 -9.65
CA ILE A 503 30.26 4.02 -10.51
C ILE A 503 30.80 4.24 -11.93
N TYR A 504 30.77 5.49 -12.39
CA TYR A 504 31.30 5.90 -13.69
C TYR A 504 32.83 5.83 -13.76
N ALA A 505 33.53 5.89 -12.62
CA ALA A 505 34.98 5.67 -12.56
C ALA A 505 35.40 4.25 -13.00
N LEU A 506 34.48 3.29 -12.92
CA LEU A 506 34.71 1.89 -13.31
C LEU A 506 34.01 1.54 -14.62
N LEU A 507 32.75 1.94 -14.76
CA LEU A 507 31.89 1.57 -15.88
C LEU A 507 31.46 2.82 -16.66
N ARG A 508 31.76 2.88 -17.96
CA ARG A 508 31.31 4.02 -18.80
C ARG A 508 29.83 3.98 -19.14
N HIS A 509 29.21 2.80 -19.11
CA HIS A 509 27.77 2.60 -19.38
C HIS A 509 27.09 1.72 -18.30
N PRO A 510 27.05 2.17 -17.03
CA PRO A 510 26.51 1.37 -15.92
C PRO A 510 24.98 1.21 -16.02
N SER A 511 24.25 2.20 -16.54
CA SER A 511 22.80 2.11 -16.77
C SER A 511 22.43 1.05 -17.81
N TYR A 512 23.21 0.93 -18.89
CA TYR A 512 23.04 -0.11 -19.90
C TYR A 512 23.42 -1.50 -19.41
N THR A 513 24.51 -1.58 -18.64
CA THR A 513 24.90 -2.80 -17.92
C THR A 513 23.76 -3.26 -17.01
N GLY A 514 23.19 -2.34 -16.24
CA GLY A 514 22.06 -2.60 -15.35
C GLY A 514 20.82 -3.10 -16.10
N TRP A 515 20.47 -2.44 -17.20
CA TRP A 515 19.36 -2.84 -18.07
C TRP A 515 19.53 -4.25 -18.64
N PHE A 516 20.73 -4.57 -19.15
CA PHE A 516 21.03 -5.90 -19.71
C PHE A 516 20.80 -7.02 -18.68
N TYR A 517 21.40 -6.92 -17.49
CA TYR A 517 21.25 -7.94 -16.45
C TYR A 517 19.84 -7.98 -15.85
N TYR A 518 19.15 -6.85 -15.79
CA TYR A 518 17.73 -6.79 -15.42
C TYR A 518 16.87 -7.64 -16.36
N CYS A 519 16.98 -7.42 -17.67
CA CYS A 519 16.19 -8.14 -18.68
C CYS A 519 16.50 -9.65 -18.68
N VAL A 520 17.78 -10.04 -18.63
CA VAL A 520 18.18 -11.46 -18.63
C VAL A 520 17.76 -12.14 -17.33
N GLY A 521 18.01 -11.51 -16.18
CA GLY A 521 17.66 -12.08 -14.87
C GLY A 521 16.14 -12.31 -14.70
N ARG A 522 15.31 -11.45 -15.30
CA ARG A 522 13.84 -11.61 -15.24
C ARG A 522 13.35 -12.88 -15.93
N GLU A 523 13.91 -13.20 -17.09
CA GLU A 523 13.57 -14.46 -17.77
C GLU A 523 14.12 -15.68 -17.02
N MET A 524 15.26 -15.54 -16.34
CA MET A 524 15.79 -16.59 -15.46
C MET A 524 14.91 -16.83 -14.23
N ILE A 525 14.31 -15.80 -13.63
CA ILE A 525 13.33 -15.97 -12.54
C ILE A 525 12.17 -16.87 -12.99
N LEU A 526 11.68 -16.69 -14.22
CA LEU A 526 10.64 -17.54 -14.79
C LEU A 526 11.15 -18.93 -15.22
N CYS A 527 12.45 -19.20 -15.15
CA CYS A 527 13.08 -20.41 -15.69
C CYS A 527 12.68 -20.64 -17.16
N ASN A 528 12.74 -19.59 -17.98
CA ASN A 528 12.41 -19.61 -19.40
C ASN A 528 13.67 -19.92 -20.24
N PRO A 529 13.92 -21.18 -20.65
CA PRO A 529 15.13 -21.50 -21.41
C PRO A 529 15.23 -20.75 -22.75
N LEU A 530 14.12 -20.53 -23.46
CA LEU A 530 14.16 -19.88 -24.77
C LEU A 530 14.25 -18.35 -24.61
N CYS A 531 13.36 -17.75 -23.81
CA CYS A 531 13.33 -16.30 -23.64
C CYS A 531 14.55 -15.74 -22.90
N VAL A 532 15.25 -16.52 -22.06
CA VAL A 532 16.55 -16.09 -21.51
C VAL A 532 17.56 -15.82 -22.64
N VAL A 533 17.68 -16.73 -23.60
CA VAL A 533 18.61 -16.60 -24.72
C VAL A 533 18.17 -15.48 -25.67
N ILE A 534 16.88 -15.43 -26.01
CA ILE A 534 16.33 -14.39 -26.89
C ILE A 534 16.51 -13.00 -26.26
N SER A 535 16.15 -12.84 -24.97
CA SER A 535 16.31 -11.58 -24.24
C SER A 535 17.77 -11.15 -24.18
N ALA A 536 18.71 -12.07 -23.93
CA ALA A 536 20.13 -11.78 -23.94
C ALA A 536 20.60 -11.31 -25.33
N LEU A 537 20.28 -12.03 -26.40
CA LEU A 537 20.71 -11.69 -27.76
C LEU A 537 20.11 -10.37 -28.26
N VAL A 538 18.82 -10.14 -28.01
CA VAL A 538 18.13 -8.92 -28.43
C VAL A 538 18.68 -7.69 -27.71
N ASN A 539 18.83 -7.76 -26.37
CA ASN A 539 19.39 -6.64 -25.61
C ASN A 539 20.88 -6.43 -25.93
N TRP A 540 21.64 -7.50 -26.13
CA TRP A 540 23.03 -7.41 -26.57
C TRP A 540 23.15 -6.70 -27.92
N GLY A 541 22.36 -7.10 -28.91
CA GLY A 541 22.35 -6.49 -30.24
C GLY A 541 21.95 -5.02 -30.21
N LEU A 542 20.93 -4.67 -29.43
CA LEU A 542 20.52 -3.28 -29.24
C LEU A 542 21.66 -2.44 -28.66
N LEU A 543 22.33 -2.93 -27.61
CA LEU A 543 23.41 -2.21 -26.95
C LEU A 543 24.70 -2.16 -27.78
N TYR A 544 24.95 -3.18 -28.60
CA TYR A 544 26.06 -3.22 -29.56
C TYR A 544 26.01 -2.05 -30.55
N PHE A 545 24.82 -1.68 -31.03
CA PHE A 545 24.65 -0.52 -31.92
C PHE A 545 24.47 0.80 -31.16
N ARG A 546 23.77 0.76 -30.02
CA ARG A 546 23.42 1.97 -29.27
C ARG A 546 24.63 2.64 -28.62
N ILE A 547 25.52 1.86 -28.01
CA ILE A 547 26.67 2.39 -27.26
C ILE A 547 27.64 3.16 -28.19
N PRO A 548 28.11 2.61 -29.32
CA PRO A 548 29.00 3.36 -30.22
C PRO A 548 28.36 4.62 -30.79
N PHE A 549 27.06 4.58 -31.05
CA PHE A 549 26.31 5.76 -31.52
C PHE A 549 26.32 6.88 -30.46
N GLU A 550 26.07 6.56 -29.20
CA GLU A 550 26.14 7.53 -28.10
C GLU A 550 27.57 8.03 -27.85
N GLU A 551 28.56 7.12 -27.82
CA GLU A 551 29.97 7.48 -27.63
C GLU A 551 30.46 8.45 -28.72
N LYS A 552 29.95 8.34 -29.96
CA LYS A 552 30.25 9.30 -31.03
C LYS A 552 29.85 10.74 -30.67
N TYR A 553 28.67 10.93 -30.08
CA TYR A 553 28.22 12.25 -29.64
C TYR A 553 28.96 12.71 -28.39
N LEU A 554 29.20 11.80 -27.42
CA LEU A 554 29.96 12.14 -26.22
C LEU A 554 31.39 12.60 -26.54
N MET A 555 32.06 11.98 -27.52
CA MET A 555 33.37 12.45 -28.01
C MET A 555 33.29 13.83 -28.69
N SER A 556 32.15 14.18 -29.31
CA SER A 556 31.96 15.50 -29.90
C SER A 556 31.65 16.59 -28.87
N PHE A 557 31.09 16.20 -27.72
CA PHE A 557 30.72 17.11 -26.64
C PHE A 557 31.88 17.34 -25.67
N PHE A 558 32.64 16.28 -25.36
CA PHE A 558 33.66 16.28 -24.33
C PHE A 558 34.98 15.75 -24.89
N PRO A 559 35.98 16.62 -25.16
CA PRO A 559 37.30 16.21 -25.62
C PRO A 559 37.99 15.20 -24.69
N GLU A 560 37.71 15.24 -23.39
CA GLU A 560 38.28 14.34 -22.38
C GLU A 560 37.67 12.93 -22.41
N TYR A 561 36.58 12.72 -23.17
CA TYR A 561 35.88 11.43 -23.21
C TYR A 561 36.76 10.30 -23.74
N GLU A 562 37.65 10.60 -24.70
CA GLU A 562 38.56 9.60 -25.26
C GLU A 562 39.49 9.03 -24.19
N GLU A 563 40.01 9.87 -23.29
CA GLU A 563 40.89 9.44 -22.21
C GLU A 563 40.12 8.69 -21.12
N TYR A 564 38.90 9.14 -20.82
CA TYR A 564 37.98 8.46 -19.90
C TYR A 564 37.62 7.04 -20.38
N ARG A 565 37.41 6.85 -21.68
CA ARG A 565 37.06 5.56 -22.29
C ARG A 565 38.17 4.51 -22.14
N LYS A 566 39.45 4.92 -22.14
CA LYS A 566 40.61 4.02 -21.99
C LYS A 566 40.71 3.35 -20.63
N HIS A 567 40.17 4.00 -19.59
CA HIS A 567 40.29 3.57 -18.19
C HIS A 567 39.03 2.95 -17.62
N THR A 568 37.95 2.84 -18.41
CA THR A 568 36.66 2.32 -18.00
C THR A 568 36.25 1.10 -18.79
N TYR A 569 35.21 0.39 -18.33
CA TYR A 569 34.71 -0.84 -18.94
C TYR A 569 33.21 -0.78 -19.26
N ILE A 570 32.77 -1.63 -20.18
CA ILE A 570 31.39 -2.05 -20.39
C ILE A 570 31.32 -3.48 -19.86
N LEU A 571 30.48 -3.70 -18.86
CA LEU A 571 30.31 -5.00 -18.20
C LEU A 571 29.17 -5.78 -18.86
N ILE A 572 29.20 -5.89 -20.18
CA ILE A 572 28.28 -6.72 -20.96
C ILE A 572 29.15 -7.70 -21.75
N PRO A 573 28.93 -9.02 -21.63
CA PRO A 573 29.78 -10.02 -22.29
C PRO A 573 29.90 -9.77 -23.80
N PHE A 574 31.10 -9.96 -24.35
CA PHE A 574 31.39 -9.86 -25.78
C PHE A 574 31.19 -8.48 -26.43
N LEU A 575 30.81 -7.43 -25.69
CA LEU A 575 30.90 -6.07 -26.21
C LEU A 575 32.36 -5.60 -26.19
N PRO A 576 32.81 -4.88 -27.25
CA PRO A 576 34.18 -4.41 -27.32
C PRO A 576 34.43 -3.38 -26.21
N ASN A 577 35.27 -3.78 -25.25
CA ASN A 577 35.96 -2.83 -24.39
C ASN A 577 37.09 -2.25 -25.21
N SER A 578 37.05 -0.95 -25.52
CA SER A 578 38.02 -0.31 -26.41
C SER A 578 39.44 -0.46 -25.89
N LYS A 579 40.10 -1.53 -26.33
CA LYS A 579 41.54 -1.71 -26.45
C LYS A 579 41.79 -2.33 -27.83
N SER A 580 41.60 -1.52 -28.85
CA SER A 580 42.27 -1.61 -30.16
C SER A 580 42.02 -0.32 -30.90
#